data_AF-A0A381SJC8-F1
#
_entry.id   AF-A0A381SJC8-F1
#
_cell.length_a   1.000
_cell.length_b   1.000
_cell.length_c   1.000
_cell.angle_alpha   90.00
_cell.angle_beta   90.00
_cell.angle_gamma   90.00
#
_symmetry.space_group_name_H-M   'P 1'
#
loop_
_entity.id
_entity.type
_entity.pdbx_description
1 polymer ?
#
loop_
_entity_poly.entity_id
_entity_poly.type
_entity_poly.pdbx_seq_one_letter_code
_entity_poly.pdbx_strand_id
1 'polypeptide(L)'
;VTGAEYIAAFLEKQNCKHIFLVTGGACAFIVDAISRNPSLRYIPMHHEQAAAMAADVAWKINRSVGVTVATSGPGATNLITGIACSYFDSIPTIHITGQVNQKEKIPFKGAKVRQAGFQETNIVDLVKPITKY
;
A
#
# COMPACT_ATOMS: atom_id res chain seq x y z
N VAL A 1 -2.50 19.32 8.90
CA VAL A 1 -2.69 18.21 7.95
C VAL A 1 -1.33 17.57 7.72
N THR A 2 -1.13 16.36 8.25
CA THR A 2 0.05 15.53 7.95
C THR A 2 -0.10 14.88 6.57
N GLY A 3 0.99 14.30 6.03
CA GLY A 3 0.91 13.56 4.77
C GLY A 3 -0.07 12.37 4.83
N ALA A 4 -0.14 11.68 5.98
CA ALA A 4 -1.09 10.59 6.18
C ALA A 4 -2.56 11.08 6.20
N GLU A 5 -2.83 12.21 6.86
CA GLU A 5 -4.16 12.83 6.86
C GLU A 5 -4.58 13.29 5.47
N TYR A 6 -3.63 13.81 4.67
CA TYR A 6 -3.88 14.15 3.28
C TYR A 6 -4.26 12.91 2.45
N ILE A 7 -3.56 11.78 2.64
CA ILE A 7 -3.90 10.51 1.97
C ILE A 7 -5.33 10.09 2.31
N ALA A 8 -5.71 10.08 3.59
CA ALA A 8 -7.06 9.70 3.99
C ALA A 8 -8.13 10.61 3.38
N ALA A 9 -7.93 11.94 3.43
CA ALA A 9 -8.85 12.91 2.83
C ALA A 9 -8.93 12.77 1.30
N PHE A 10 -7.81 12.44 0.64
CA PHE A 10 -7.79 12.18 -0.79
C PHE A 10 -8.62 10.95 -1.17
N LEU A 11 -8.43 9.84 -0.46
CA LEU A 11 -9.19 8.59 -0.71
C LEU A 11 -10.70 8.80 -0.51
N GLU A 12 -11.08 9.53 0.53
CA GLU A 12 -12.47 9.93 0.76
C GLU A 12 -13.03 10.73 -0.42
N LYS A 13 -12.31 11.77 -0.86
CA LYS A 13 -12.71 12.62 -1.99
C LYS A 13 -12.84 11.84 -3.30
N GLN A 14 -12.01 10.80 -3.49
CA GLN A 14 -12.08 9.91 -4.65
C GLN A 14 -13.10 8.77 -4.49
N ASN A 15 -13.90 8.76 -3.42
CA ASN A 15 -14.88 7.71 -3.11
C ASN A 15 -14.25 6.29 -3.03
N CYS A 16 -12.98 6.21 -2.67
CA CYS A 16 -12.22 4.97 -2.44
C CYS A 16 -12.44 4.51 -1.00
N LYS A 17 -13.63 3.96 -0.71
CA LYS A 17 -14.10 3.74 0.65
C LYS A 17 -13.58 2.47 1.32
N HIS A 18 -13.23 1.44 0.54
CA HIS A 18 -12.84 0.13 1.08
C HIS A 18 -11.32 0.01 1.12
N ILE A 19 -10.76 0.00 2.34
CA ILE A 19 -9.32 -0.06 2.57
C ILE A 19 -8.97 -1.40 3.24
N PHE A 20 -8.33 -2.30 2.50
CA PHE A 20 -7.86 -3.59 3.01
C PHE A 20 -6.43 -3.47 3.49
N LEU A 21 -6.11 -3.86 4.72
CA LEU A 21 -4.77 -3.59 5.25
C LEU A 21 -4.23 -4.66 6.17
N VAL A 22 -2.90 -4.74 6.18
CA VAL A 22 -2.10 -5.36 7.24
C VAL A 22 -1.22 -4.26 7.83
N THR A 23 -1.28 -4.10 9.15
CA THR A 23 -0.54 -3.05 9.86
C THR A 23 0.96 -3.35 9.92
N GLY A 24 1.78 -2.30 9.97
CA GLY A 24 3.21 -2.38 10.24
C GLY A 24 3.83 -1.01 10.47
N GLY A 25 5.06 -0.99 10.97
CA GLY A 25 5.70 0.25 11.46
C GLY A 25 5.77 1.36 10.41
N ALA A 26 6.09 1.04 9.16
CA ALA A 26 6.27 2.03 8.11
C ALA A 26 4.96 2.62 7.56
N CYS A 27 3.81 1.98 7.83
CA CYS A 27 2.49 2.48 7.42
C CYS A 27 1.60 2.91 8.59
N ALA A 28 2.10 2.86 9.84
CA ALA A 28 1.30 3.10 11.05
C ALA A 28 0.54 4.43 11.03
N PHE A 29 1.18 5.53 10.61
CA PHE A 29 0.53 6.84 10.52
C PHE A 29 -0.57 6.88 9.45
N ILE A 30 -0.42 6.14 8.34
CA ILE A 30 -1.45 6.04 7.29
C ILE A 30 -2.65 5.26 7.84
N VAL A 31 -2.39 4.14 8.53
CA VAL A 31 -3.45 3.33 9.15
C VAL A 31 -4.21 4.14 10.21
N ASP A 32 -3.51 4.91 11.05
CA ASP A 32 -4.14 5.81 12.03
C ASP A 32 -5.02 6.89 11.35
N ALA A 33 -4.50 7.56 10.32
CA ALA A 33 -5.27 8.59 9.62
C ALA A 33 -6.53 8.02 8.95
N ILE A 34 -6.45 6.82 8.38
CA ILE A 34 -7.59 6.14 7.77
C ILE A 34 -8.60 5.70 8.84
N SER A 35 -8.16 5.16 9.97
CA SER A 35 -9.05 4.68 11.02
C SER A 35 -9.84 5.80 11.70
N ARG A 36 -9.28 7.02 11.73
CA ARG A 36 -9.96 8.22 12.25
C ARG A 36 -10.97 8.84 11.28
N ASN A 37 -11.00 8.43 10.01
CA ASN A 37 -11.93 8.98 9.02
C ASN A 37 -13.21 8.12 8.93
N PRO A 38 -14.38 8.62 9.37
CA PRO A 38 -15.63 7.84 9.40
C PRO A 38 -16.21 7.55 8.02
N SER A 39 -15.78 8.26 6.96
CA SER A 39 -16.18 8.00 5.57
C SER A 39 -15.43 6.82 4.95
N LEU A 40 -14.33 6.38 5.56
CA LEU A 40 -13.51 5.26 5.12
C LEU A 40 -13.80 4.02 5.96
N ARG A 41 -13.85 2.87 5.30
CA ARG A 41 -13.99 1.57 5.94
C ARG A 41 -12.66 0.84 5.88
N TYR A 42 -11.95 0.81 7.00
CA TYR A 42 -10.75 0.01 7.14
C TYR A 42 -11.12 -1.45 7.47
N ILE A 43 -10.47 -2.39 6.79
CA ILE A 43 -10.73 -3.83 6.87
C ILE A 43 -9.39 -4.51 7.16
N PRO A 44 -9.11 -4.90 8.42
CA PRO A 44 -7.90 -5.61 8.75
C PRO A 44 -7.92 -7.01 8.15
N MET A 45 -6.81 -7.40 7.54
CA MET A 45 -6.58 -8.70 6.93
C MET A 45 -5.41 -9.39 7.63
N HIS A 46 -5.32 -10.72 7.51
CA HIS A 46 -4.21 -11.48 8.10
C HIS A 46 -2.99 -11.63 7.18
N HIS A 47 -3.12 -11.28 5.89
CA HIS A 47 -2.05 -11.38 4.90
C HIS A 47 -2.24 -10.37 3.77
N GLU A 48 -1.16 -9.74 3.30
CA GLU A 48 -1.24 -8.66 2.31
C GLU A 48 -1.70 -9.16 0.94
N GLN A 49 -1.27 -10.36 0.53
CA GLN A 49 -1.82 -11.01 -0.67
C GLN A 49 -3.36 -11.09 -0.64
N ALA A 50 -3.94 -11.50 0.49
CA ALA A 50 -5.39 -11.57 0.65
C ALA A 50 -6.03 -10.17 0.62
N ALA A 51 -5.35 -9.16 1.19
CA ALA A 51 -5.78 -7.77 1.10
C ALA A 51 -5.80 -7.27 -0.36
N ALA A 52 -4.77 -7.59 -1.16
CA ALA A 52 -4.70 -7.21 -2.57
C ALA A 52 -5.74 -7.92 -3.44
N MET A 53 -5.99 -9.21 -3.19
CA MET A 53 -7.08 -9.94 -3.85
C MET A 53 -8.46 -9.37 -3.48
N ALA A 54 -8.67 -8.96 -2.23
CA ALA A 54 -9.92 -8.32 -1.82
C ALA A 54 -10.12 -6.94 -2.49
N ALA A 55 -9.03 -6.17 -2.66
CA ALA A 55 -9.07 -4.90 -3.37
C ALA A 55 -9.47 -5.06 -4.85
N ASP A 56 -8.94 -6.09 -5.53
CA ASP A 56 -9.33 -6.45 -6.91
C ASP A 56 -10.84 -6.75 -7.00
N VAL A 57 -11.35 -7.58 -6.09
CA VAL A 57 -12.75 -8.01 -6.10
C VAL A 57 -13.72 -6.87 -5.79
N ALA A 58 -13.29 -5.83 -5.05
CA ALA A 58 -14.13 -4.67 -4.76
C ALA A 58 -14.74 -4.07 -6.04
N TRP A 59 -13.92 -3.81 -7.06
CA TRP A 59 -14.42 -3.27 -8.32
C TRP A 59 -15.41 -4.21 -9.01
N LYS A 60 -15.14 -5.53 -8.99
CA LYS A 60 -15.97 -6.55 -9.63
C LYS A 60 -17.37 -6.61 -9.03
N ILE A 61 -17.51 -6.36 -7.72
CA ILE A 61 -18.78 -6.46 -7.00
C ILE A 61 -19.54 -5.12 -6.95
N ASN A 62 -18.85 -4.04 -6.62
CA ASN A 62 -19.50 -2.78 -6.26
C ASN A 62 -19.02 -1.56 -7.05
N ARG A 63 -18.13 -1.76 -8.04
CA ARG A 63 -17.53 -0.68 -8.85
C ARG A 63 -16.85 0.41 -8.02
N SER A 64 -16.36 0.06 -6.83
CA SER A 64 -15.50 0.90 -5.99
C SER A 64 -14.05 0.51 -6.20
N VAL A 65 -13.17 1.49 -6.34
CA VAL A 65 -11.72 1.25 -6.44
C VAL A 65 -11.25 0.74 -5.08
N GLY A 66 -10.77 -0.51 -5.05
CA GLY A 66 -10.21 -1.11 -3.86
C GLY A 66 -8.83 -0.54 -3.54
N VAL A 67 -8.57 -0.30 -2.26
CA VAL A 67 -7.29 0.24 -1.79
C VAL A 67 -6.63 -0.77 -0.85
N THR A 68 -5.34 -1.01 -1.01
CA THR A 68 -4.55 -1.72 0.01
C THR A 68 -3.57 -0.81 0.73
N VAL A 69 -3.35 -1.05 2.01
CA VAL A 69 -2.24 -0.46 2.77
C VAL A 69 -1.38 -1.57 3.38
N ALA A 70 -0.08 -1.53 3.13
CA ALA A 70 0.90 -2.44 3.72
C ALA A 70 2.16 -1.67 4.17
N THR A 71 2.95 -2.30 5.05
CA THR A 71 4.27 -1.78 5.44
C THR A 71 5.31 -1.96 4.33
N SER A 72 6.54 -1.48 4.54
CA SER A 72 7.67 -1.72 3.65
C SER A 72 8.09 -3.19 3.64
N GLY A 73 9.09 -3.54 2.83
CA GLY A 73 9.73 -4.85 2.89
C GLY A 73 8.74 -6.00 2.62
N PRO A 74 8.61 -6.97 3.56
CA PRO A 74 7.76 -8.15 3.35
C PRO A 74 6.30 -7.81 3.08
N GLY A 75 5.76 -6.76 3.73
CA GLY A 75 4.38 -6.35 3.50
C GLY A 75 4.15 -5.88 2.06
N ALA A 76 5.08 -5.09 1.54
CA ALA A 76 5.04 -4.62 0.16
C ALA A 76 5.20 -5.77 -0.84
N THR A 77 6.14 -6.70 -0.61
CA THR A 77 6.34 -7.84 -1.53
C THR A 77 5.19 -8.82 -1.53
N ASN A 78 4.49 -8.99 -0.40
CA ASN A 78 3.31 -9.86 -0.31
C ASN A 78 2.11 -9.35 -1.12
N LEU A 79 2.11 -8.07 -1.53
CA LEU A 79 1.06 -7.51 -2.41
C LEU A 79 1.24 -7.94 -3.88
N ILE A 80 2.45 -8.32 -4.30
CA ILE A 80 2.84 -8.47 -5.72
C ILE A 80 1.88 -9.38 -6.50
N THR A 81 1.50 -10.53 -5.94
CA THR A 81 0.57 -11.47 -6.59
C THR A 81 -0.80 -10.82 -6.87
N GLY A 82 -1.34 -10.04 -5.92
CA GLY A 82 -2.63 -9.36 -6.11
C GLY A 82 -2.54 -8.13 -7.01
N ILE A 83 -1.39 -7.44 -7.02
CA ILE A 83 -1.10 -6.36 -7.98
C ILE A 83 -1.11 -6.94 -9.41
N ALA A 84 -0.37 -8.03 -9.63
CA ALA A 84 -0.34 -8.71 -10.93
C ALA A 84 -1.73 -9.17 -11.37
N CYS A 85 -2.52 -9.75 -10.44
CA CYS A 85 -3.92 -10.11 -10.69
C CYS A 85 -4.73 -8.92 -11.21
N SER A 86 -4.69 -7.79 -10.49
CA SER A 86 -5.42 -6.57 -10.89
C SER A 86 -4.95 -6.04 -12.25
N TYR A 87 -3.65 -6.08 -12.50
CA TYR A 87 -3.04 -5.61 -13.75
C TYR A 87 -3.50 -6.44 -14.95
N PHE A 88 -3.42 -7.77 -14.87
CA PHE A 88 -3.80 -8.65 -15.97
C PHE A 88 -5.31 -8.67 -16.21
N ASP A 89 -6.13 -8.51 -15.17
CA ASP A 89 -7.58 -8.41 -15.28
C ASP A 89 -8.07 -6.99 -15.66
N SER A 90 -7.16 -6.02 -15.79
CA SER A 90 -7.48 -4.60 -16.05
C SER A 90 -8.42 -3.99 -15.00
N ILE A 91 -8.23 -4.35 -13.73
CA ILE A 91 -9.05 -3.91 -12.60
C ILE A 91 -8.41 -2.68 -11.94
N PRO A 92 -9.16 -1.60 -11.71
CA PRO A 92 -8.63 -0.43 -11.03
C PRO A 92 -8.47 -0.68 -9.52
N THR A 93 -7.23 -0.64 -9.06
CA THR A 93 -6.85 -0.73 -7.64
C THR A 93 -5.80 0.32 -7.28
N ILE A 94 -5.69 0.65 -6.00
CA ILE A 94 -4.63 1.52 -5.44
C ILE A 94 -3.88 0.74 -4.36
N HIS A 95 -2.56 0.67 -4.46
CA HIS A 95 -1.72 -0.01 -3.48
C HIS A 95 -0.76 0.98 -2.81
N ILE A 96 -0.94 1.21 -1.51
CA ILE A 96 -0.14 2.15 -0.72
C ILE A 96 0.81 1.35 0.17
N THR A 97 2.11 1.61 0.03
CA THR A 97 3.14 0.98 0.87
C THR A 97 3.83 2.03 1.73
N GLY A 98 4.00 1.69 3.02
CA GLY A 98 4.92 2.41 3.89
C GLY A 98 6.36 2.24 3.42
N GLN A 99 7.25 3.15 3.82
CA GLN A 99 8.67 3.05 3.50
C GLN A 99 9.52 3.66 4.63
N VAL A 100 10.78 3.24 4.71
CA VAL A 100 11.80 3.84 5.58
C VAL A 100 11.95 5.34 5.31
N ASN A 101 12.44 6.07 6.31
CA ASN A 101 12.67 7.51 6.21
C ASN A 101 13.67 7.81 5.08
N GLN A 102 13.54 8.96 4.42
CA GLN A 102 14.44 9.33 3.31
C GLN A 102 15.92 9.30 3.72
N LYS A 103 16.24 9.71 4.95
CA LYS A 103 17.61 9.65 5.51
C LYS A 103 18.15 8.23 5.71
N GLU A 104 17.28 7.23 5.79
CA GLU A 104 17.64 5.81 5.98
C GLU A 104 17.85 5.08 4.64
N LYS A 105 17.34 5.63 3.53
CA LYS A 105 17.56 5.10 2.17
C LYS A 105 18.96 5.37 1.61
N ILE A 106 19.70 6.27 2.25
CA ILE A 106 21.01 6.69 1.76
C ILE A 106 21.98 5.51 1.98
N PRO A 107 22.69 5.03 0.94
CA PRO A 107 23.71 4.01 1.13
C PRO A 107 24.71 4.53 2.17
N PHE A 108 24.80 3.82 3.29
CA PHE A 108 25.60 4.26 4.43
C PHE A 108 27.05 4.47 3.98
N LYS A 109 27.47 5.73 3.87
CA LYS A 109 28.88 6.14 3.70
C LYS A 109 29.65 5.37 2.62
N GLY A 110 29.07 5.19 1.43
CA GLY A 110 29.75 4.53 0.30
C GLY A 110 29.83 3.00 0.37
N ALA A 111 29.16 2.37 1.35
CA ALA A 111 29.04 0.92 1.39
C ALA A 111 28.08 0.41 0.30
N LYS A 112 28.52 -0.58 -0.47
CA LYS A 112 27.66 -1.32 -1.42
C LYS A 112 26.86 -2.38 -0.66
N VAL A 113 25.77 -1.96 -0.04
CA VAL A 113 24.84 -2.83 0.69
C VAL A 113 23.57 -3.07 -0.11
N ARG A 114 22.91 -4.21 0.15
CA ARG A 114 21.61 -4.54 -0.48
C ARG A 114 20.45 -3.71 0.10
N GLN A 115 20.63 -3.23 1.33
CA GLN A 115 19.61 -2.57 2.13
C GLN A 115 20.30 -1.70 3.19
N ALA A 116 19.84 -0.45 3.38
CA ALA A 116 20.36 0.47 4.40
C ALA A 116 19.36 0.65 5.56
N GLY A 117 18.10 0.94 5.25
CA GLY A 117 17.03 1.08 6.25
C GLY A 117 16.43 -0.27 6.68
N PHE A 118 15.90 -0.39 7.90
CA PHE A 118 15.24 -1.63 8.34
C PHE A 118 13.99 -1.93 7.49
N GLN A 119 13.87 -3.16 6.99
CA GLN A 119 12.85 -3.59 6.02
C GLN A 119 12.70 -2.68 4.79
N GLU A 120 13.75 -1.98 4.38
CA GLU A 120 13.78 -1.25 3.12
C GLU A 120 13.69 -2.23 1.95
N THR A 121 12.85 -1.92 0.98
CA THR A 121 12.72 -2.66 -0.27
C THR A 121 12.32 -1.69 -1.36
N ASN A 122 13.01 -1.77 -2.50
CA ASN A 122 12.72 -0.97 -3.68
C ASN A 122 11.48 -1.52 -4.40
N ILE A 123 10.32 -1.41 -3.75
CA ILE A 123 9.07 -1.97 -4.26
C ILE A 123 8.69 -1.40 -5.62
N VAL A 124 9.03 -0.13 -5.90
CA VAL A 124 8.73 0.54 -7.17
C VAL A 124 9.31 -0.23 -8.35
N ASP A 125 10.61 -0.56 -8.31
CA ASP A 125 11.25 -1.32 -9.39
C ASP A 125 10.72 -2.75 -9.50
N LEU A 126 10.32 -3.36 -8.38
CA LEU A 126 9.75 -4.71 -8.35
C LEU A 126 8.38 -4.78 -9.03
N VAL A 127 7.54 -3.75 -8.88
CA VAL A 127 6.16 -3.76 -9.40
C VAL A 127 5.99 -3.01 -10.73
N LYS A 128 7.00 -2.23 -11.16
CA LYS A 128 6.99 -1.47 -12.41
C LYS A 128 6.47 -2.22 -13.65
N PRO A 129 6.82 -3.50 -13.91
CA PRO A 129 6.30 -4.21 -15.09
C PRO A 129 4.84 -4.67 -14.97
N ILE A 130 4.24 -4.56 -13.79
CA ILE A 130 2.90 -5.04 -13.45
C ILE A 130 2.03 -3.95 -12.80
N THR A 131 2.38 -2.67 -12.98
CA THR A 131 1.54 -1.53 -12.58
C THR A 131 1.38 -0.56 -13.73
N LYS A 132 0.32 0.25 -13.67
CA LYS A 132 0.11 1.35 -14.64
C LYS A 132 1.01 2.55 -14.36
N TYR A 133 1.37 2.77 -13.09
CA TYR A 133 2.19 3.85 -12.56
C TYR A 133 3.05 3.36 -11.40
#